data_AF-Q8LRQ8-F1
#
_entry.id   AF-Q8LRQ8-F1
#
_cell.length_a   1.000
_cell.length_b   1.000
_cell.length_c   1.000
_cell.angle_alpha   90.00
_cell.angle_beta   90.00
_cell.angle_gamma   90.00
#
_symmetry.space_group_name_H-M   'P 1'
#
loop_
_entity.id
_entity.type
_entity.pdbx_description
1 polymer ?
#
loop_
_entity_poly.entity_id
_entity_poly.type
_entity_poly.pdbx_seq_one_letter_code
_entity_poly.pdbx_strand_id
1 'polypeptide(L)'
;AVCNSNSIPCKDPPDKLFTVHGLWPSDSNGHDPVNCSKTTVDAQKLGNLTTQLEIIWPNVYKRTDHISFWNKQWTKHGSCGHPTIMNDIHYFQTAIKMYITQNQNVSKILSQAKIEPEGKPRKQVDIVNAIRKGIDDKEPKLKCQKHNQV
;
A
#
# COMPACT_ATOMS: atom_id res chain seq x y z
N ALA A 1 11.48 -6.19 4.04
CA ALA A 1 12.13 -5.28 3.07
C ALA A 1 12.12 -3.83 3.55
N VAL A 2 10.95 -3.21 3.75
CA VAL A 2 10.83 -1.81 4.19
C VAL A 2 11.61 -1.53 5.49
N CYS A 3 11.48 -2.38 6.50
CA CYS A 3 12.20 -2.24 7.78
C CYS A 3 13.71 -2.51 7.70
N ASN A 4 14.22 -2.98 6.56
CA ASN A 4 15.65 -3.22 6.31
C ASN A 4 16.18 -2.25 5.23
N SER A 5 15.47 -1.17 4.93
CA SER A 5 15.78 -0.27 3.80
C SER A 5 16.42 1.06 4.20
N ASN A 6 16.27 1.48 5.47
CA ASN A 6 16.59 2.82 5.94
C ASN A 6 17.32 2.81 7.28
N SER A 7 17.88 3.95 7.64
CA SER A 7 18.43 4.27 8.97
C SER A 7 17.37 4.38 10.08
N ILE A 8 16.08 4.43 9.75
CA ILE A 8 14.98 4.45 10.72
C ILE A 8 14.51 3.01 10.93
N PRO A 9 14.80 2.39 12.09
CA PRO A 9 14.32 1.06 12.39
C PRO A 9 12.81 1.07 12.58
N CYS A 10 12.15 0.00 12.14
CA CYS A 10 10.78 -0.28 12.56
C CYS A 10 10.78 -0.61 14.05
N LYS A 11 9.88 0.01 14.80
CA LYS A 11 9.77 -0.22 16.25
C LYS A 11 9.15 -1.58 16.58
N ASP A 12 8.30 -2.07 15.69
CA ASP A 12 7.57 -3.31 15.82
C ASP A 12 8.13 -4.35 14.83
N PRO A 13 8.17 -5.65 15.18
CA PRO A 13 8.56 -6.70 14.25
C PRO A 13 7.70 -6.68 12.99
N PRO A 14 8.29 -6.65 11.78
CA PRO A 14 7.51 -6.64 10.55
C PRO A 14 7.00 -8.03 10.19
N ASP A 15 5.76 -8.09 9.75
CA ASP A 15 5.21 -9.27 9.08
C ASP A 15 5.87 -9.48 7.71
N LYS A 16 5.92 -10.74 7.26
CA LYS A 16 6.34 -11.10 5.90
C LYS A 16 5.19 -10.94 4.90
N LEU A 17 4.52 -9.79 4.94
CA LEU A 17 3.33 -9.50 4.15
C LEU A 17 3.50 -8.21 3.34
N PHE A 18 2.87 -8.17 2.17
CA PHE A 18 2.53 -6.93 1.50
C PHE A 18 1.31 -6.31 2.16
N THR A 19 1.45 -5.06 2.58
CA THR A 19 0.37 -4.19 3.02
C THR A 19 0.30 -2.97 2.12
N VAL A 20 -0.80 -2.23 2.18
CA VAL A 20 -0.97 -1.01 1.40
C VAL A 20 0.03 0.04 1.89
N HIS A 21 0.70 0.69 0.93
CA HIS A 21 1.48 1.89 1.19
C HIS A 21 0.70 3.16 0.82
N GLY A 22 -0.04 3.11 -0.30
CA GLY A 22 -0.59 4.25 -1.00
C GLY A 22 -1.65 3.86 -2.02
N LEU A 23 -2.67 4.70 -2.23
CA LEU A 23 -3.53 4.70 -3.41
C LEU A 23 -3.41 6.08 -4.08
N TRP A 24 -2.67 6.16 -5.18
CA TRP A 24 -2.25 7.44 -5.71
C TRP A 24 -2.91 7.71 -7.06
N PRO A 25 -3.74 8.75 -7.19
CA PRO A 25 -4.06 9.32 -8.49
C PRO A 25 -2.75 9.70 -9.19
N SER A 26 -2.59 9.25 -10.44
CA SER A 26 -1.35 9.42 -11.20
C SER A 26 -1.62 9.93 -12.60
N ASP A 27 -0.66 10.67 -13.14
CA ASP A 27 -0.66 11.15 -14.52
C ASP A 27 0.28 10.28 -15.35
N SER A 28 -0.16 9.84 -16.53
CA SER A 28 0.67 9.07 -17.47
C SER A 28 1.97 9.78 -17.88
N ASN A 29 2.03 11.11 -17.78
CA ASN A 29 3.23 11.92 -18.04
C ASN A 29 4.21 11.93 -16.84
N GLY A 30 3.89 11.25 -15.74
CA GLY A 30 4.70 11.16 -14.53
C GLY A 30 4.57 12.34 -13.57
N HIS A 31 3.76 13.35 -13.91
CA HIS A 31 3.47 14.51 -13.06
C HIS A 31 2.25 14.24 -12.17
N ASP A 32 2.39 13.29 -11.26
CA ASP A 32 1.30 12.88 -10.38
C ASP A 32 0.78 14.07 -9.56
N PRO A 33 -0.56 14.29 -9.52
CA PRO A 33 -1.13 15.37 -8.74
C PRO A 33 -0.93 15.11 -7.25
N VAL A 34 -0.59 16.17 -6.51
CA VAL A 34 -0.41 16.12 -5.06
C VAL A 34 -0.99 17.34 -4.35
N ASN A 35 -1.41 17.18 -3.10
CA ASN A 35 -1.91 18.25 -2.23
C ASN A 35 -3.07 19.07 -2.84
N CYS A 36 -4.01 18.41 -3.54
CA CYS A 36 -5.07 19.08 -4.28
C CYS A 36 -6.16 19.72 -3.40
N SER A 37 -6.21 19.36 -2.11
CA SER A 37 -7.06 20.00 -1.11
C SER A 37 -6.37 20.09 0.25
N LYS A 38 -6.84 21.00 1.10
CA LYS A 38 -6.38 21.17 2.48
C LYS A 38 -7.19 20.33 3.49
N THR A 39 -8.10 19.49 3.03
CA THR A 39 -8.88 18.61 3.92
C THR A 39 -7.98 17.57 4.56
N THR A 40 -8.19 17.34 5.85
CA THR A 40 -7.49 16.33 6.64
C THR A 40 -8.41 15.15 6.91
N VAL A 41 -7.82 14.03 7.33
CA VAL A 41 -8.58 12.86 7.78
C VAL A 41 -9.34 13.20 9.05
N ASP A 42 -10.64 12.92 9.05
CA ASP A 42 -11.48 12.97 10.23
C ASP A 42 -11.41 11.61 10.95
N ALA A 43 -10.46 11.50 11.88
CA ALA A 43 -10.19 10.25 12.57
C ALA A 43 -11.40 9.69 13.33
N GLN A 44 -12.32 10.55 13.78
CA GLN A 44 -13.54 10.11 14.47
C GLN A 44 -14.50 9.41 13.51
N LYS A 45 -14.52 9.81 12.23
CA LYS A 45 -15.37 9.20 11.19
C LYS A 45 -14.82 7.91 10.61
N LEU A 46 -13.55 7.58 10.84
CA LEU A 46 -13.01 6.29 10.43
C LEU A 46 -13.74 5.13 11.11
N GLY A 47 -14.17 5.30 12.37
CA GLY A 47 -14.97 4.33 13.10
C GLY A 47 -14.45 2.90 12.97
N ASN A 48 -15.30 2.02 12.46
CA ASN A 48 -15.07 0.61 12.19
C ASN A 48 -14.09 0.31 11.03
N LEU A 49 -13.65 1.30 10.25
CA LEU A 49 -12.56 1.14 9.28
C LEU A 49 -11.20 1.07 9.96
N THR A 50 -11.05 1.65 11.16
CA THR A 50 -9.76 1.77 11.86
C THR A 50 -9.06 0.42 12.01
N THR A 51 -9.74 -0.58 12.58
CA THR A 51 -9.17 -1.92 12.77
C THR A 51 -8.79 -2.61 11.45
N GLN A 52 -9.56 -2.37 10.38
CA GLN A 52 -9.24 -2.90 9.05
C GLN A 52 -7.98 -2.23 8.49
N LEU A 53 -7.86 -0.90 8.63
CA LEU A 53 -6.70 -0.14 8.16
C LEU A 53 -5.44 -0.45 8.96
N GLU A 54 -5.54 -0.74 10.26
CA GLU A 54 -4.39 -1.16 11.09
C GLU A 54 -3.74 -2.46 10.58
N ILE A 55 -4.55 -3.35 9.99
CA ILE A 55 -4.10 -4.61 9.38
C ILE A 55 -3.62 -4.37 7.95
N ILE A 56 -4.43 -3.69 7.14
CA ILE A 56 -4.25 -3.60 5.69
C ILE A 56 -3.29 -2.49 5.28
N TRP A 57 -3.29 -1.37 5.99
CA TRP A 57 -2.54 -0.16 5.66
C TRP A 57 -1.79 0.42 6.87
N PRO A 58 -0.95 -0.37 7.55
CA PRO A 58 -0.28 0.10 8.75
C PRO A 58 0.80 1.15 8.50
N ASN A 59 1.05 1.97 9.51
CA ASN A 59 2.33 2.66 9.65
C ASN A 59 3.37 1.65 10.13
N VAL A 60 4.12 1.07 9.19
CA VAL A 60 5.11 0.03 9.49
C VAL A 60 6.29 0.51 10.34
N TYR A 61 6.57 1.82 10.36
CA TYR A 61 7.66 2.38 11.17
C TYR A 61 7.24 2.64 12.63
N LYS A 62 5.97 2.94 12.86
CA LYS A 62 5.41 3.29 14.18
C LYS A 62 3.93 2.91 14.23
N ARG A 63 3.62 1.68 14.65
CA ARG A 63 2.22 1.18 14.74
C ARG A 63 1.37 1.94 15.75
N THR A 64 1.98 2.69 16.67
CA THR A 64 1.23 3.59 17.57
C THR A 64 0.75 4.88 16.92
N ASP A 65 1.05 5.11 15.64
CA ASP A 65 0.80 6.39 14.96
C ASP A 65 0.28 6.20 13.52
N HIS A 66 -0.82 5.47 13.42
CA HIS A 66 -1.51 5.19 12.16
C HIS A 66 -2.16 6.44 11.56
N ILE A 67 -2.86 7.23 12.38
CA ILE A 67 -3.62 8.42 11.93
C ILE A 67 -2.71 9.44 11.24
N SER A 68 -1.52 9.73 11.79
CA SER A 68 -0.59 10.67 11.17
C SER A 68 -0.14 10.20 9.79
N PHE A 69 0.10 8.90 9.63
CA PHE A 69 0.46 8.31 8.35
C PHE A 69 -0.70 8.35 7.35
N TRP A 70 -1.90 7.94 7.75
CA TRP A 70 -3.10 7.99 6.90
C TRP A 70 -3.46 9.41 6.49
N ASN A 71 -3.34 10.37 7.41
CA ASN A 71 -3.56 11.78 7.10
C ASN A 71 -2.60 12.27 6.01
N LYS A 72 -1.31 11.91 6.08
CA LYS A 72 -0.34 12.25 5.02
C LYS A 72 -0.70 11.60 3.68
N GLN A 73 -1.17 10.35 3.68
CA GLN A 73 -1.60 9.67 2.45
C GLN A 73 -2.84 10.34 1.84
N TRP A 74 -3.81 10.72 2.66
CA TRP A 74 -4.99 11.45 2.20
C TRP A 74 -4.63 12.84 1.69
N THR A 75 -3.98 13.68 2.50
CA THR A 75 -3.71 15.08 2.14
C THR A 75 -2.84 15.17 0.89
N LYS A 76 -1.80 14.34 0.81
CA LYS A 76 -0.88 14.36 -0.33
C LYS A 76 -1.47 13.73 -1.58
N HIS A 77 -2.19 12.61 -1.48
CA HIS A 77 -2.60 11.82 -2.66
C HIS A 77 -4.11 11.68 -2.79
N GLY A 78 -4.80 11.19 -1.76
CA GLY A 78 -6.25 10.93 -1.83
C GLY A 78 -7.07 12.16 -2.18
N SER A 79 -6.66 13.34 -1.71
CA SER A 79 -7.31 14.63 -1.99
C SER A 79 -7.38 14.99 -3.48
N CYS A 80 -6.56 14.36 -4.32
CA CYS A 80 -6.52 14.56 -5.76
C CYS A 80 -7.44 13.63 -6.56
N GLY A 81 -8.16 12.72 -5.89
CA GLY A 81 -8.97 11.70 -6.58
C GLY A 81 -10.38 12.13 -6.98
N HIS A 82 -10.79 13.37 -6.72
CA HIS A 82 -12.14 13.86 -7.07
C HIS A 82 -12.36 13.88 -8.59
N PRO A 83 -13.57 13.52 -9.10
CA PRO A 83 -14.78 13.13 -8.38
C PRO A 83 -14.86 11.66 -7.98
N THR A 84 -13.97 10.80 -8.47
CA THR A 84 -14.00 9.35 -8.19
C THR A 84 -13.82 9.04 -6.70
N ILE A 85 -12.91 9.75 -6.03
CA ILE A 85 -12.74 9.74 -4.59
C ILE A 85 -13.35 11.02 -4.02
N MET A 86 -14.42 10.88 -3.24
CA MET A 86 -15.25 12.02 -2.83
C MET A 86 -14.77 12.65 -1.52
N ASN A 87 -14.22 11.86 -0.60
CA ASN A 87 -13.73 12.27 0.70
C ASN A 87 -12.75 11.22 1.25
N ASP A 88 -12.18 11.52 2.41
CA ASP A 88 -11.23 10.67 3.13
C ASP A 88 -11.79 9.30 3.48
N ILE A 89 -13.04 9.22 3.93
CA ILE A 89 -13.69 7.94 4.23
C ILE A 89 -13.85 7.08 2.96
N HIS A 90 -14.31 7.67 1.85
CA HIS A 90 -14.44 6.96 0.58
C HIS A 90 -13.07 6.47 0.05
N TYR A 91 -12.01 7.25 0.27
CA TYR A 91 -10.64 6.86 -0.09
C TYR A 91 -10.18 5.58 0.62
N PHE A 92 -10.33 5.53 1.95
CA PHE A 92 -9.93 4.35 2.72
C PHE A 92 -10.83 3.14 2.46
N GLN A 93 -12.14 3.34 2.30
CA GLN A 93 -13.06 2.29 1.90
C GLN A 93 -12.70 1.71 0.53
N THR A 94 -12.30 2.55 -0.42
CA THR A 94 -11.86 2.12 -1.75
C THR A 94 -10.61 1.25 -1.65
N ALA A 95 -9.60 1.67 -0.89
CA ALA A 95 -8.39 0.88 -0.69
C ALA A 95 -8.68 -0.48 -0.02
N ILE A 96 -9.56 -0.51 0.98
CA ILE A 96 -10.01 -1.75 1.63
C ILE A 96 -10.73 -2.65 0.62
N LYS A 97 -11.66 -2.10 -0.17
CA LYS A 97 -12.41 -2.84 -1.19
C LYS A 97 -11.47 -3.44 -2.23
N MET A 98 -10.47 -2.69 -2.69
CA MET A 98 -9.45 -3.18 -3.63
C MET A 98 -8.67 -4.36 -3.02
N TYR A 99 -8.19 -4.19 -1.79
CA TYR A 99 -7.38 -5.19 -1.11
C TYR A 99 -8.15 -6.48 -0.79
N ILE A 100 -9.35 -6.36 -0.21
CA ILE A 100 -10.15 -7.49 0.25
C ILE A 100 -11.07 -8.00 -0.86
N THR A 101 -12.03 -7.18 -1.29
CA THR A 101 -13.15 -7.61 -2.14
C THR A 101 -12.72 -7.87 -3.58
N GLN A 102 -11.78 -7.08 -4.11
CA GLN A 102 -11.25 -7.25 -5.46
C GLN A 102 -10.00 -8.15 -5.51
N ASN A 103 -9.68 -8.82 -4.39
CA ASN A 103 -8.58 -9.78 -4.29
C ASN A 103 -7.18 -9.25 -4.67
N GLN A 104 -6.92 -7.94 -4.51
CA GLN A 104 -5.63 -7.34 -4.85
C GLN A 104 -4.56 -7.45 -3.73
N ASN A 105 -4.77 -8.33 -2.75
CA ASN A 105 -3.73 -8.67 -1.77
C ASN A 105 -2.58 -9.42 -2.47
N VAL A 106 -1.48 -8.71 -2.71
CA VAL A 106 -0.29 -9.24 -3.40
C VAL A 106 0.28 -10.49 -2.70
N SER A 107 0.26 -10.55 -1.37
CA SER A 107 0.73 -11.73 -0.63
C SER A 107 -0.10 -12.97 -0.97
N LYS A 108 -1.43 -12.82 -1.02
CA LYS A 108 -2.36 -13.89 -1.40
C LYS A 108 -2.15 -14.31 -2.85
N ILE A 109 -2.00 -13.36 -3.77
CA ILE A 109 -1.76 -13.63 -5.19
C ILE A 109 -0.47 -14.44 -5.38
N LEU A 110 0.63 -14.03 -4.73
CA LEU A 110 1.90 -14.73 -4.80
C LEU A 110 1.82 -16.13 -4.18
N SER A 111 1.15 -16.28 -3.03
CA SER A 111 0.96 -17.58 -2.39
C SER A 111 0.17 -18.56 -3.27
N GLN A 112 -0.88 -18.09 -3.96
CA GLN A 112 -1.62 -18.90 -4.94
C GLN A 112 -0.75 -19.40 -6.10
N ALA A 113 0.30 -18.65 -6.46
CA ALA A 113 1.32 -19.05 -7.44
C ALA A 113 2.47 -19.86 -6.83
N LYS A 114 2.37 -20.27 -5.55
CA LYS A 114 3.41 -20.97 -4.78
C LYS A 114 4.69 -20.15 -4.60
N ILE A 115 4.56 -18.83 -4.56
CA ILE A 115 5.64 -17.86 -4.33
C ILE A 115 5.54 -17.35 -2.89
N GLU A 116 6.22 -18.04 -1.97
CA GLU A 116 6.25 -17.69 -0.55
C GLU A 116 7.44 -16.77 -0.19
N PRO A 117 7.33 -15.93 0.87
CA PRO A 117 8.36 -14.97 1.29
C PRO A 117 9.50 -15.65 2.08
N GLU A 118 10.16 -16.62 1.46
CA GLU A 118 11.20 -17.45 2.07
C GLU A 118 12.60 -16.83 2.04
N GLY A 119 12.78 -15.69 1.34
CA GLY A 119 14.08 -15.04 1.18
C GLY A 119 15.00 -15.68 0.13
N LYS A 120 14.47 -16.57 -0.71
CA LYS A 120 15.21 -17.18 -1.83
C LYS A 120 15.24 -16.24 -3.05
N PRO A 121 16.32 -16.25 -3.86
CA PRO A 121 16.35 -15.56 -5.14
C PRO A 121 15.22 -16.03 -6.06
N ARG A 122 14.63 -15.11 -6.83
CA ARG A 122 13.57 -15.40 -7.81
C ARG A 122 13.79 -14.57 -9.07
N LYS A 123 13.37 -15.09 -10.22
CA LYS A 123 13.37 -14.31 -11.46
C LYS A 123 12.24 -13.30 -11.40
N GLN A 124 12.49 -12.09 -11.87
CA GLN A 124 11.48 -11.02 -11.91
C GLN A 124 10.23 -11.45 -12.70
N VAL A 125 10.43 -12.16 -13.81
CA VAL A 125 9.34 -12.64 -14.68
C VAL A 125 8.35 -13.55 -13.96
N ASP A 126 8.82 -14.37 -13.01
CA ASP A 126 7.94 -15.28 -12.26
C ASP A 126 6.99 -14.49 -11.35
N ILE A 127 7.51 -13.44 -10.71
CA ILE A 127 6.73 -12.54 -9.85
C ILE A 127 5.72 -11.75 -10.67
N VAL A 128 6.16 -11.18 -11.80
CA VAL A 128 5.29 -10.41 -12.72
C VAL A 128 4.15 -11.30 -13.24
N ASN A 129 4.47 -12.51 -13.72
CA ASN A 129 3.46 -13.45 -14.24
C ASN A 129 2.46 -13.89 -13.17
N ALA A 130 2.93 -14.12 -11.93
CA ALA A 130 2.04 -14.45 -10.82
C ALA A 130 1.06 -13.30 -10.52
N ILE A 131 1.56 -12.06 -10.48
CA ILE A 131 0.71 -10.89 -10.23
C ILE A 131 -0.28 -10.68 -11.37
N ARG A 132 0.15 -10.69 -12.64
CA ARG A 132 -0.73 -10.53 -13.81
C ARG A 132 -1.94 -11.45 -13.79
N LYS A 133 -1.74 -12.73 -13.43
CA LYS A 133 -2.83 -13.71 -13.29
C LYS A 133 -3.87 -13.34 -12.23
N GLY A 134 -3.50 -12.56 -11.22
CA GLY A 134 -4.39 -12.10 -10.15
C GLY A 134 -5.07 -10.75 -10.41
N ILE A 135 -4.68 -10.01 -11.44
CA ILE A 135 -5.16 -8.63 -11.69
C ILE A 135 -5.49 -8.34 -13.17
N ASP A 136 -6.29 -9.23 -13.79
CA ASP A 136 -6.80 -9.05 -15.16
C ASP A 136 -5.69 -8.80 -16.22
N ASP A 137 -4.59 -9.54 -16.07
CA ASP A 137 -3.41 -9.51 -16.94
C ASP A 137 -2.72 -8.13 -17.06
N LYS A 138 -3.02 -7.20 -16.14
CA LYS A 138 -2.34 -5.90 -16.07
C LYS A 138 -0.91 -6.04 -15.57
N GLU A 139 0.00 -5.30 -16.18
CA GLU A 139 1.42 -5.35 -15.82
C GLU A 139 1.71 -4.53 -14.55
N PRO A 140 2.30 -5.15 -13.51
CA PRO A 140 2.64 -4.44 -12.28
C PRO A 140 3.98 -3.69 -12.39
N LYS A 141 4.08 -2.56 -11.69
CA LYS A 141 5.36 -1.88 -11.44
C LYS A 141 6.01 -2.44 -10.18
N LEU A 142 7.24 -2.95 -10.30
CA LEU A 142 8.02 -3.45 -9.16
C LEU A 142 9.06 -2.43 -8.71
N LYS A 143 9.26 -2.34 -7.39
CA LYS A 143 10.33 -1.56 -6.76
C LYS A 143 11.20 -2.48 -5.91
N CYS A 144 12.50 -2.52 -6.21
CA CYS A 144 13.50 -3.27 -5.45
C CYS A 144 14.47 -2.33 -4.75
N GLN A 145 15.18 -2.84 -3.75
CA GLN A 145 16.25 -2.15 -3.05
C GLN A 145 17.49 -3.04 -3.04
N LYS A 146 18.66 -2.46 -3.33
CA LYS A 146 19.93 -3.17 -3.20
C LYS A 146 20.43 -3.00 -1.78
N HIS A 147 20.58 -4.10 -1.06
CA HIS A 147 21.30 -4.09 0.20
C HIS A 147 22.76 -4.40 -0.10
N ASN A 148 23.63 -3.40 -0.10
CA ASN A 148 25.07 -3.65 -0.08
C ASN A 148 25.38 -4.15 1.33
N GLN A 149 25.74 -5.42 1.48
CA GLN A 149 26.41 -5.86 2.70
C GLN A 149 27.72 -5.07 2.77
N VAL A 150 27.91 -4.32 3.86
CA VAL A 150 29.25 -3.91 4.32
C VAL A 150 29.83 -5.12 5.05
#